data_AF-A0A7D5RWL1-F1
#
_entry.id   AF-A0A7D5RWL1-F1
#
_cell.length_a   1.000
_cell.length_b   1.000
_cell.length_c   1.000
_cell.angle_alpha   90.00
_cell.angle_beta   90.00
_cell.angle_gamma   90.00
#
_symmetry.space_group_name_H-M   'P 1'
#
loop_
_entity.id
_entity.type
_entity.pdbx_description
1 polymer ?
#
loop_
_entity_poly.entity_id
_entity_poly.type
_entity_poly.pdbx_seq_one_letter_code
_entity_poly.pdbx_strand_id
1 'polypeptide(L)'
;MEVEILNTSQGQAVYVNASSVELEAEGKTAEGYSTIKITLIVQNQTHDFSGFLLQGGHRVLLPEDASHLMIHALCNNQEITLSIGIYSTILIPNNFIKHYQSL
;
A
#
# COMPACT_ATOMS: atom_id res chain seq x y z
N MET A 1 9.51 3.80 5.87
CA MET A 1 8.62 3.02 4.99
C MET A 1 8.71 3.62 3.60
N GLU A 2 8.75 2.78 2.58
CA GLU A 2 8.84 3.15 1.18
C GLU A 2 7.72 2.46 0.41
N VAL A 3 7.17 3.13 -0.60
CA VAL A 3 6.12 2.55 -1.45
C VAL A 3 6.71 2.22 -2.82
N GLU A 4 6.47 1.00 -3.26
CA GLU A 4 6.93 0.47 -4.54
C GLU A 4 5.71 0.04 -5.37
N ILE A 5 5.57 0.61 -6.56
CA ILE A 5 4.49 0.26 -7.50
C ILE A 5 5.11 -0.54 -8.64
N LEU A 6 4.65 -1.78 -8.80
CA LEU A 6 5.12 -2.69 -9.85
C LEU A 6 4.01 -2.94 -10.86
N ASN A 7 4.33 -2.76 -12.14
CA ASN A 7 3.47 -3.21 -13.23
C ASN A 7 3.89 -4.63 -13.61
N THR A 8 2.94 -5.55 -13.56
CA THR A 8 3.13 -6.96 -13.94
C THR A 8 2.22 -7.30 -15.11
N SER A 9 2.41 -8.47 -15.72
CA SER A 9 1.50 -8.98 -16.76
C SER A 9 0.09 -9.28 -16.23
N GLN A 10 -0.07 -9.37 -14.91
CA GLN A 10 -1.36 -9.63 -14.25
C GLN A 10 -2.01 -8.35 -13.69
N GLY A 11 -1.39 -7.19 -13.87
CA GLY A 11 -1.88 -5.92 -13.35
C GLY A 11 -0.86 -5.24 -12.44
N GLN A 12 -1.34 -4.30 -11.63
CA GLN A 12 -0.50 -3.46 -10.78
C GLN A 12 -0.48 -3.99 -9.36
N ALA A 13 0.72 -4.05 -8.77
CA ALA A 13 0.91 -4.41 -7.37
C ALA A 13 1.57 -3.26 -6.64
N VAL A 14 1.01 -2.89 -5.48
CA VAL A 14 1.61 -1.90 -4.59
C VAL A 14 2.17 -2.61 -3.37
N TYR A 15 3.46 -2.38 -3.12
CA TYR A 15 4.15 -2.87 -1.95
C TYR A 15 4.54 -1.72 -1.05
N VAL A 16 4.49 -1.98 0.26
CA VAL A 16 5.05 -1.08 1.27
C VAL A 16 6.22 -1.81 1.91
N ASN A 17 7.42 -1.28 1.71
CA ASN A 17 8.65 -1.79 2.29
C ASN A 17 8.90 -1.08 3.63
N ALA A 18 8.99 -1.88 4.69
CA ALA A 18 9.30 -1.46 6.05
C ALA A 18 10.70 -1.98 6.45
N SER A 19 11.71 -1.76 5.62
CA SER A 19 13.04 -2.38 5.74
C SER A 19 13.77 -2.15 7.08
N SER A 20 13.37 -1.15 7.86
CA SER A 20 13.96 -0.82 9.17
C SER A 20 13.12 -1.29 10.37
N VAL A 21 12.00 -1.97 10.14
CA VAL A 21 11.03 -2.37 11.16
C VAL A 21 10.42 -3.73 10.82
N GLU A 22 10.26 -4.59 11.82
CA GLU A 22 9.46 -5.81 11.68
C GLU A 22 8.01 -5.51 12.06
N LEU A 23 7.10 -5.71 11.11
CA LEU A 23 5.66 -5.55 11.33
C LEU A 23 5.07 -6.87 11.82
N GLU A 24 4.24 -6.82 12.85
CA GLU A 24 3.58 -8.00 13.40
C GLU A 24 2.26 -8.30 12.68
N ALA A 25 1.99 -9.58 12.42
CA ALA A 25 0.73 -9.99 11.83
C ALA A 25 -0.41 -9.80 12.83
N GLU A 26 -1.51 -9.20 12.36
CA GLU A 26 -2.74 -9.03 13.14
C GLU A 26 -3.76 -10.14 12.86
N GLY A 27 -3.59 -10.86 11.76
CA GLY A 27 -4.51 -11.92 11.34
C GLY A 27 -3.91 -12.91 10.36
N LYS A 28 -4.76 -13.84 9.89
CA LYS A 28 -4.46 -14.77 8.81
C LYS A 28 -5.66 -14.93 7.88
N THR A 29 -5.41 -15.14 6.59
CA THR A 29 -6.46 -15.56 5.66
C THR A 29 -6.84 -17.02 5.86
N ALA A 30 -7.91 -17.48 5.20
CA ALA A 30 -8.33 -18.88 5.23
C ALA A 30 -7.25 -19.83 4.68
N GLU A 31 -6.44 -19.35 3.73
CA GLU A 31 -5.32 -20.06 3.13
C GLU A 31 -4.04 -20.00 3.99
N GLY A 32 -4.07 -19.30 5.13
CA GLY A 32 -2.98 -19.25 6.11
C GLY A 32 -1.96 -18.13 5.90
N TYR A 33 -2.19 -17.20 4.96
CA TYR A 33 -1.32 -16.04 4.77
C TYR A 33 -1.47 -15.05 5.90
N SER A 34 -0.34 -14.59 6.47
CA SER A 34 -0.33 -13.55 7.50
C SER A 34 -0.82 -12.22 6.95
N THR A 35 -1.67 -11.53 7.70
CA THR A 35 -2.22 -10.22 7.32
C THR A 35 -2.01 -9.17 8.39
N ILE A 36 -2.04 -7.91 7.96
CA ILE A 36 -1.90 -6.73 8.81
C ILE A 36 -2.90 -5.66 8.38
N LYS A 37 -3.37 -4.83 9.31
CA LYS A 37 -4.27 -3.72 8.97
C LYS A 37 -3.50 -2.62 8.25
N ILE A 38 -4.07 -2.17 7.14
CA ILE A 38 -3.64 -0.99 6.40
C ILE A 38 -4.75 0.04 6.50
N THR A 39 -4.40 1.28 6.79
CA THR A 39 -5.32 2.41 6.71
C THR A 39 -4.80 3.41 5.70
N LEU A 40 -5.64 3.77 4.73
CA LEU A 40 -5.40 4.86 3.79
C LEU A 40 -6.32 6.02 4.16
N ILE A 41 -5.75 7.22 4.29
CA ILE A 41 -6.52 8.45 4.45
C ILE A 41 -6.31 9.28 3.19
N VAL A 42 -7.40 9.49 2.44
CA VAL A 42 -7.42 10.22 1.17
C VAL A 42 -8.54 11.26 1.27
N GLN A 43 -8.24 12.55 1.05
CA GLN A 43 -9.23 13.63 1.16
C GLN A 43 -10.05 13.62 2.48
N ASN A 44 -9.40 13.34 3.61
CA ASN A 44 -10.02 13.19 4.93
C ASN A 44 -11.01 12.01 5.06
N GLN A 45 -11.05 11.11 4.09
CA GLN A 45 -11.78 9.85 4.18
C GLN A 45 -10.83 8.72 4.58
N THR A 46 -11.23 7.96 5.58
CA THR A 46 -10.47 6.81 6.10
C THR A 46 -10.96 5.53 5.44
N HIS A 47 -10.04 4.76 4.89
CA HIS A 47 -10.30 3.47 4.25
C HIS A 47 -9.40 2.41 4.89
N ASP A 48 -10.03 1.38 5.45
CA ASP A 48 -9.33 0.28 6.13
C ASP A 48 -9.31 -0.96 5.23
N PHE A 49 -8.15 -1.58 5.14
CA PHE A 49 -7.88 -2.76 4.32
C PHE A 49 -7.05 -3.79 5.10
N SER A 50 -7.02 -5.03 4.59
CA SER A 50 -6.13 -6.08 5.09
C SER A 50 -5.03 -6.34 4.06
N GLY A 51 -3.80 -6.01 4.43
CA GLY A 51 -2.61 -6.26 3.62
C GLY A 51 -1.99 -7.62 3.90
N PHE A 52 -1.30 -8.18 2.92
CA PHE A 52 -0.56 -9.42 3.08
C PHE A 52 0.86 -9.14 3.56
N LEU A 53 1.23 -9.76 4.67
CA LEU A 53 2.55 -9.63 5.24
C LEU A 53 3.52 -10.61 4.57
N LEU A 54 4.59 -10.08 3.99
CA LEU A 54 5.60 -10.79 3.23
C LEU A 54 6.98 -10.59 3.88
N GLN A 55 7.95 -11.38 3.42
CA GLN A 55 9.38 -11.24 3.78
C GLN A 55 9.63 -11.13 5.29
N GLY A 56 8.96 -11.97 6.08
CA GLY A 56 9.15 -12.00 7.53
C GLY A 56 8.69 -10.73 8.26
N GLY A 57 7.76 -9.96 7.70
CA GLY A 57 7.25 -8.75 8.36
C GLY A 57 7.81 -7.44 7.83
N HIS A 58 8.72 -7.47 6.85
CA HIS A 58 9.36 -6.26 6.32
C HIS A 58 8.72 -5.72 5.04
N ARG A 59 7.76 -6.44 4.46
CA ARG A 59 7.08 -6.02 3.24
C ARG A 59 5.60 -6.32 3.33
N VAL A 60 4.77 -5.38 2.91
CA VAL A 60 3.32 -5.56 2.85
C VAL A 60 2.86 -5.43 1.41
N LEU A 61 2.11 -6.40 0.91
CA LEU A 61 1.38 -6.30 -0.35
C LEU A 61 -0.02 -5.75 -0.06
N LEU A 62 -0.37 -4.66 -0.72
CA LEU A 62 -1.73 -4.10 -0.65
C LEU A 62 -2.71 -4.99 -1.42
N PRO A 63 -3.96 -5.14 -0.94
CA PRO A 63 -5.01 -5.71 -1.77
C PRO A 63 -5.28 -4.83 -2.99
N GLU A 64 -5.92 -5.40 -4.00
CA GLU A 64 -6.15 -4.76 -5.30
C GLU A 64 -6.90 -3.42 -5.17
N ASP A 65 -7.95 -3.40 -4.37
CA ASP A 65 -8.80 -2.26 -4.09
C ASP A 65 -8.07 -1.13 -3.34
N ALA A 66 -7.17 -1.46 -2.40
CA ALA A 66 -6.28 -0.47 -1.78
C ALA A 66 -5.26 0.08 -2.78
N SER A 67 -4.71 -0.78 -3.63
CA SER A 67 -3.75 -0.42 -4.66
C SER A 67 -4.37 0.55 -5.68
N HIS A 68 -5.57 0.25 -6.15
CA HIS A 68 -6.32 1.12 -7.06
C HIS A 68 -6.66 2.46 -6.44
N LEU A 69 -7.12 2.49 -5.18
CA LEU A 69 -7.39 3.75 -4.47
C LEU A 69 -6.12 4.60 -4.37
N MET A 70 -4.99 4.00 -3.97
CA MET A 70 -3.72 4.70 -3.82
C MET A 70 -3.23 5.28 -5.15
N ILE A 71 -3.21 4.45 -6.21
CA ILE A 71 -2.76 4.87 -7.54
C ILE A 71 -3.66 5.97 -8.09
N HIS A 72 -4.98 5.82 -7.95
CA HIS A 72 -5.93 6.83 -8.40
C HIS A 72 -5.71 8.17 -7.68
N ALA A 73 -5.53 8.15 -6.35
CA ALA A 73 -5.28 9.35 -5.57
C ALA A 73 -3.97 10.05 -5.99
N LEU A 74 -2.87 9.31 -6.14
CA LEU A 74 -1.59 9.85 -6.61
C LEU A 74 -1.71 10.44 -8.03
N CYS A 75 -2.40 9.75 -8.95
CA CYS A 75 -2.66 10.23 -10.31
C CYS A 75 -3.49 11.53 -10.37
N ASN A 76 -4.30 11.79 -9.35
CA ASN A 76 -5.09 13.00 -9.19
C ASN A 76 -4.42 14.04 -8.27
N ASN A 77 -3.12 13.87 -8.00
CA ASN A 77 -2.31 14.78 -7.20
C ASN A 77 -2.87 14.97 -5.77
N GLN A 78 -3.45 13.90 -5.22
CA GLN A 78 -3.95 13.87 -3.85
C GLN A 78 -2.89 13.30 -2.92
N GLU A 79 -2.73 13.94 -1.77
CA GLU A 79 -1.92 13.42 -0.67
C GLU A 79 -2.62 12.20 -0.05
N ILE A 80 -1.81 11.22 0.36
CA ILE A 80 -2.28 10.01 1.02
C ILE A 80 -1.51 9.85 2.32
N THR A 81 -2.23 9.72 3.44
CA THR A 81 -1.62 9.18 4.65
C THR A 81 -1.81 7.66 4.64
N LEU A 82 -0.70 6.93 4.63
CA LEU A 82 -0.67 5.48 4.75
C LEU A 82 -0.25 5.12 6.17
N SER A 83 -1.07 4.33 6.85
CA SER A 83 -0.76 3.76 8.16
C SER A 83 -0.78 2.24 8.12
N ILE A 84 0.19 1.61 8.77
CA ILE A 84 0.31 0.16 8.92
C ILE A 84 0.70 -0.11 10.37
N GLY A 85 -0.20 -0.74 11.13
CA GLY A 85 -0.07 -0.84 12.59
C GLY A 85 0.09 0.54 13.23
N ILE A 86 1.17 0.73 14.00
CA ILE A 86 1.50 2.01 14.66
C ILE A 86 2.29 2.99 13.77
N TYR A 87 2.72 2.56 12.59
CA TYR A 87 3.58 3.35 11.72
C TYR A 87 2.73 4.09 10.69
N SER A 88 3.08 5.34 10.42
CA SER A 88 2.44 6.13 9.37
C SER A 88 3.46 6.85 8.50
N THR A 89 3.08 7.11 7.25
CA THR A 89 3.85 7.90 6.31
C THR A 89 2.90 8.69 5.41
N ILE A 90 3.37 9.83 4.92
CA ILE A 90 2.63 10.68 4.00
C ILE A 90 3.25 10.53 2.62
N LEU A 91 2.44 10.10 1.66
CA LEU A 91 2.81 10.04 0.26
C LEU A 91 2.38 11.34 -0.40
N ILE A 92 3.36 12.18 -0.68
CA ILE A 92 3.15 13.42 -1.43
C ILE A 92 3.44 13.11 -2.91
N PRO A 93 2.49 13.36 -3.83
CA PRO A 93 2.63 13.05 -5.26
C PRO A 93 3.62 13.97 -6.00
N ASN A 94 4.70 14.45 -5.35
CA ASN A 94 5.74 15.38 -5.84
C ASN A 94 6.25 15.00 -7.24
N ASN A 95 5.58 15.47 -8.29
CA ASN A 95 5.79 15.02 -9.66
C ASN A 95 5.67 13.49 -9.79
N PHE A 96 4.60 12.88 -9.26
CA PHE A 96 4.17 11.54 -9.67
C PHE A 96 3.79 11.62 -11.15
N ILE A 97 4.83 11.61 -11.99
CA ILE A 97 4.72 11.76 -13.42
C ILE A 97 4.04 10.49 -13.90
N LYS A 98 2.89 10.68 -14.54
CA LYS A 98 2.20 9.69 -15.35
C LYS A 98 3.15 9.25 -16.49
N HIS A 99 4.14 8.41 -16.19
CA HIS A 99 4.56 7.39 -17.16
C HIS A 99 3.47 6.32 -17.33
N TYR A 100 2.30 6.57 -16.73
CA TYR A 100 0.99 6.01 -17.03
C TYR A 100 0.42 6.57 -18.34
N GLN A 101 1.10 6.32 -19.46
CA GLN A 101 0.50 6.41 -20.79
C GLN A 101 0.58 5.02 -21.43
N SER A 102 -0.60 4.41 -21.56
CA SER A 102 -0.96 3.19 -22.30
C SER A 102 0.12 2.11 -22.49
N LEU A 103 -0.07 0.97 -21.80
CA LEU A 103 0.16 -0.32 -22.46
C LEU A 103 -1.14 -0.71 -23.19
#